data_AF-A0A9P7KA66-F1
#
_entry.id   AF-A0A9P7KA66-F1
#
_cell.length_a   1.000
_cell.length_b   1.000
_cell.length_c   1.000
_cell.angle_alpha   90.00
_cell.angle_beta   90.00
_cell.angle_gamma   90.00
#
_symmetry.space_group_name_H-M   'P 1'
#
loop_
_entity.id
_entity.type
_entity.pdbx_description
1 polymer ?
#
loop_
_entity_poly.entity_id
_entity_poly.type
_entity_poly.pdbx_seq_one_letter_code
_entity_poly.pdbx_strand_id
1 'polypeptide(L)'
;MSTSGLKAIAPVPTAADFLDIVLSKTQRKTPTVIHKNFKISRIRNFYMRKVKFTQDSFEEKLAGILNEFPMLDVRKSLISIALSHLTL
;
A
#
# COMPACT_ATOMS: atom_id res chain seq x y z
N MET A 1 8.72 29.58 -13.97
CA MET A 1 8.45 28.90 -12.68
C MET A 1 7.07 28.27 -12.76
N SER A 2 6.99 26.94 -12.92
CA SER A 2 5.78 26.12 -12.67
C SER A 2 6.07 24.62 -12.91
N THR A 3 6.90 24.01 -12.08
CA THR A 3 7.03 22.54 -12.02
C THR A 3 5.93 21.96 -11.13
N SER A 4 4.67 22.07 -11.54
CA SER A 4 3.51 21.68 -10.70
C SER A 4 2.90 20.31 -11.09
N GLY A 5 3.70 19.40 -11.68
CA GLY A 5 3.16 18.18 -12.32
C GLY A 5 3.50 16.83 -11.69
N LEU A 6 4.45 16.77 -10.75
CA LEU A 6 4.79 15.54 -10.04
C LEU A 6 4.33 15.71 -8.59
N LYS A 7 3.12 15.23 -8.28
CA LYS A 7 2.70 15.02 -6.88
C LYS A 7 3.85 14.30 -6.18
N ALA A 8 4.20 14.73 -4.97
CA ALA A 8 5.26 14.11 -4.18
C ALA A 8 4.96 12.62 -3.99
N ILE A 9 5.52 11.78 -4.87
CA ILE A 9 5.41 10.32 -4.80
C ILE A 9 6.19 9.93 -3.54
N ALA A 10 5.55 9.22 -2.62
CA ALA A 10 6.26 8.71 -1.46
C ALA A 10 7.31 7.70 -1.97
N PRO A 11 8.56 7.76 -1.49
CA PRO A 11 9.59 6.83 -1.92
C PRO A 11 9.11 5.40 -1.64
N VAL A 12 9.00 4.59 -2.70
CA VAL A 12 8.60 3.18 -2.58
C VAL A 12 9.74 2.46 -1.86
N PRO A 13 9.49 1.90 -0.65
CA PRO A 13 10.52 1.23 0.12
C PRO A 13 10.94 -0.08 -0.56
N THR A 14 12.17 -0.51 -0.29
CA THR A 14 12.66 -1.83 -0.69
C THR A 14 11.80 -2.94 -0.08
N ALA A 15 11.75 -4.12 -0.69
CA ALA A 15 10.96 -5.25 -0.19
C ALA A 15 11.25 -5.60 1.28
N ALA A 16 12.52 -5.53 1.71
CA ALA A 16 12.93 -5.77 3.10
C ALA A 16 12.37 -4.69 4.05
N ASP A 17 12.61 -3.41 3.74
CA ASP A 17 12.13 -2.29 4.53
C ASP A 17 10.60 -2.27 4.62
N PHE A 18 9.92 -2.63 3.54
CA PHE A 18 8.47 -2.72 3.49
C PHE A 18 7.94 -3.76 4.49
N LEU A 19 8.58 -4.93 4.53
CA LEU A 19 8.23 -6.02 5.43
C LEU A 19 8.45 -5.60 6.88
N ASP A 20 9.58 -4.96 7.19
CA ASP A 20 9.90 -4.47 8.53
C ASP A 20 8.93 -3.37 8.99
N ILE A 21 8.55 -2.44 8.12
CA ILE A 21 7.57 -1.39 8.43
C ILE A 21 6.23 -2.02 8.82
N VAL A 22 5.72 -2.97 8.04
CA VAL A 22 4.41 -3.59 8.27
C VAL A 22 4.43 -4.48 9.52
N LEU A 23 5.48 -5.30 9.69
CA LEU A 23 5.60 -6.16 10.87
C LEU A 23 5.81 -5.35 12.15
N SER A 24 6.61 -4.28 12.09
CA SER A 24 6.82 -3.38 13.23
C SER A 24 5.53 -2.63 13.61
N LYS A 25 4.75 -2.19 12.63
CA LYS A 25 3.41 -1.59 12.86
C LYS A 25 2.46 -2.59 13.50
N THR A 26 2.48 -3.84 13.04
CA THR A 26 1.64 -4.93 13.57
C THR A 26 1.98 -5.24 15.03
N GLN A 27 3.26 -5.33 15.39
CA GLN A 27 3.65 -5.57 16.79
C GLN A 27 3.30 -4.40 17.71
N ARG A 28 3.44 -3.15 17.26
CA ARG A 28 3.12 -1.96 18.07
C ARG A 28 1.61 -1.77 18.30
N LYS A 29 0.77 -2.12 17.32
CA LYS A 29 -0.68 -1.88 17.36
C LYS A 29 -1.53 -3.09 17.79
N THR A 30 -0.96 -4.30 17.80
CA THR A 30 -1.68 -5.51 18.25
C THR A 30 -1.16 -6.00 19.61
N PRO A 31 -1.98 -6.70 20.41
CA PRO A 31 -1.52 -7.28 21.67
C PRO A 31 -0.35 -8.26 21.43
N THR A 32 0.64 -8.26 22.32
CA THR A 32 1.88 -9.04 22.16
C THR A 32 2.00 -10.20 23.15
N VAL A 33 1.32 -10.14 24.28
CA VAL A 33 1.42 -11.14 25.35
C VAL A 33 0.26 -12.12 25.31
N ILE A 34 0.58 -13.41 25.37
CA ILE A 34 -0.37 -14.52 25.47
C ILE A 34 0.17 -15.59 26.42
N HIS A 35 -0.71 -16.16 27.24
CA HIS A 35 -0.38 -17.25 28.15
C HIS A 35 -1.12 -18.54 27.77
N LYS A 36 -0.49 -19.69 28.01
CA LYS A 36 -1.01 -21.03 27.70
C LYS A 36 -2.31 -21.40 28.42
N ASN A 37 -2.62 -20.75 29.55
CA ASN A 37 -3.83 -21.03 30.34
C ASN A 37 -5.10 -20.31 29.82
N PHE A 38 -5.01 -19.55 28.71
CA PHE A 38 -6.17 -18.88 28.14
C PHE A 38 -7.08 -19.84 27.36
N LYS A 39 -8.39 -19.54 27.35
CA LYS A 39 -9.37 -20.26 26.54
C LYS A 39 -8.94 -20.24 25.05
N ILE A 40 -9.08 -21.37 24.36
CA ILE A 40 -8.70 -21.53 22.94
C ILE A 40 -9.30 -20.46 22.03
N SER A 41 -10.52 -20.00 22.31
CA SER A 41 -11.18 -18.91 21.58
C SER A 41 -10.36 -17.60 21.61
N ARG A 42 -9.77 -17.28 22.77
CA ARG A 42 -8.92 -16.08 22.93
C ARG A 42 -7.61 -16.22 22.17
N ILE A 43 -7.01 -17.41 22.17
CA ILE A 43 -5.77 -17.71 21.42
C ILE A 43 -6.01 -17.56 19.92
N ARG A 44 -7.12 -18.12 19.41
CA ARG A 44 -7.52 -17.97 18.01
C ARG A 44 -7.73 -16.51 17.63
N ASN A 45 -8.50 -15.76 18.44
CA ASN A 45 -8.74 -14.34 18.19
C ASN A 45 -7.45 -13.51 18.23
N PHE A 46 -6.49 -13.87 19.09
CA PHE A 46 -5.19 -13.22 19.16
C PHE A 46 -4.41 -13.35 17.84
N TYR A 47 -4.31 -14.57 17.29
CA TYR A 47 -3.61 -14.79 16.01
C TYR A 47 -4.40 -14.28 14.80
N MET A 48 -5.72 -14.49 14.75
CA MET A 48 -6.56 -13.99 13.66
C MET A 48 -6.49 -12.47 13.54
N ARG A 49 -6.45 -11.75 14.68
CA ARG A 49 -6.28 -10.29 14.68
C ARG A 49 -4.93 -9.88 14.10
N LYS A 50 -3.84 -10.59 14.42
CA LYS A 50 -2.51 -10.29 13.86
C LYS A 50 -2.49 -10.50 12.34
N VAL A 51 -3.05 -11.61 11.85
CA VAL A 51 -3.11 -11.91 10.41
C VAL A 51 -3.94 -10.87 9.67
N LYS A 52 -5.15 -10.58 10.15
CA LYS A 52 -6.05 -9.61 9.51
C LYS A 52 -5.47 -8.19 9.49
N PHE A 53 -4.91 -7.75 10.62
CA PHE A 53 -4.27 -6.43 10.70
C PHE A 53 -3.08 -6.29 9.74
N THR A 54 -2.33 -7.37 9.56
CA THR A 54 -1.21 -7.41 8.62
C THR A 54 -1.71 -7.27 7.18
N GLN A 55 -2.74 -8.05 6.81
CA GLN A 55 -3.37 -7.95 5.49
C GLN A 55 -3.92 -6.55 5.20
N ASP A 56 -4.67 -5.96 6.14
CA ASP A 56 -5.20 -4.60 6.00
C ASP A 56 -4.06 -3.57 5.81
N SER A 57 -2.95 -3.72 6.53
CA SER A 57 -1.80 -2.82 6.42
C SER A 57 -1.05 -2.97 5.09
N PHE A 58 -0.97 -4.19 4.54
CA PHE A 58 -0.41 -4.43 3.21
C PHE A 58 -1.31 -3.82 2.13
N GLU A 59 -2.62 -4.02 2.22
CA GLU A 59 -3.58 -3.48 1.27
C GLU A 59 -3.57 -1.94 1.24
N GLU A 60 -3.58 -1.29 2.40
CA GLU A 60 -3.51 0.17 2.53
C GLU A 60 -2.24 0.74 1.84
N LYS A 61 -1.09 0.11 2.09
CA LYS A 61 0.19 0.53 1.49
C LYS A 61 0.23 0.31 -0.02
N LEU A 62 -0.20 -0.87 -0.50
CA LEU A 62 -0.20 -1.20 -1.91
C LEU A 62 -1.19 -0.34 -2.69
N ALA A 63 -2.39 -0.10 -2.13
CA ALA A 63 -3.37 0.80 -2.71
C ALA A 63 -2.85 2.25 -2.76
N GLY A 64 -2.16 2.72 -1.72
CA GLY A 64 -1.50 4.02 -1.72
C GLY A 64 -0.49 4.15 -2.87
N ILE A 65 0.38 3.16 -3.03
CA ILE A 65 1.37 3.11 -4.11
C ILE A 65 0.66 3.17 -5.48
N LEU A 66 -0.39 2.36 -5.69
CA LEU A 66 -1.14 2.34 -6.96
C LEU A 66 -1.82 3.68 -7.29
N ASN A 67 -2.31 4.40 -6.28
CA ASN A 67 -2.97 5.69 -6.47
C ASN A 67 -1.99 6.85 -6.69
N GLU A 68 -0.77 6.74 -6.16
CA GLU A 68 0.28 7.75 -6.32
C GLU A 68 0.93 7.69 -7.71
N PHE A 69 0.97 6.50 -8.32
CA PHE A 69 1.49 6.38 -9.68
C PHE A 69 0.51 7.00 -10.70
N PRO A 70 0.95 7.99 -11.50
CA PRO A 70 0.13 8.48 -12.59
C PRO A 70 -0.09 7.33 -13.58
N MET A 71 -1.33 6.90 -13.75
CA MET A 71 -1.70 5.92 -14.75
C MET A 71 -1.38 6.49 -16.14
N LEU A 72 -0.29 6.03 -16.74
CA LEU A 72 0.03 6.28 -18.14
C LEU A 72 -0.96 5.49 -18.98
N ASP A 73 -2.14 6.05 -19.21
CA ASP A 73 -3.12 5.50 -20.13
C ASP A 73 -2.61 5.75 -21.56
N VAL A 74 -1.73 4.87 -22.02
CA VAL A 74 -1.03 4.95 -23.33
C VAL A 74 -2.03 5.16 -24.48
N ARG A 75 -3.28 4.69 -24.34
CA ARG A 75 -4.35 4.92 -25.32
C ARG A 75 -4.82 6.37 -25.42
N LYS A 76 -4.94 7.11 -24.31
CA LYS A 76 -5.35 8.53 -24.33
C LYS A 76 -4.26 9.42 -24.94
N SER A 77 -3.00 9.10 -24.64
CA SER A 77 -1.83 9.76 -25.23
C SER A 77 -1.79 9.61 -26.76
N LEU A 78 -1.94 8.38 -27.26
CA LEU A 78 -1.89 8.09 -28.71
C LEU A 78 -3.06 8.72 -29.49
N ILE A 79 -4.28 8.70 -28.96
CA ILE A 79 -5.44 9.34 -29.61
C ILE A 79 -5.27 10.86 -29.66
N SER A 80 -4.75 11.48 -28.59
CA SER A 80 -4.48 12.93 -28.54
C SER A 80 -3.38 13.34 -29.52
N ILE A 81 -2.34 12.52 -29.70
CA ILE A 81 -1.27 12.77 -30.67
C ILE A 81 -1.78 12.60 -32.11
N ALA A 82 -2.60 11.57 -32.36
CA ALA A 82 -3.18 11.34 -33.69
C ALA A 82 -4.17 12.46 -34.10
N LEU A 83 -5.03 12.92 -33.18
CA LEU A 83 -5.97 14.02 -33.48
C LEU A 83 -5.27 15.35 -33.76
N SER A 84 -4.18 15.66 -33.05
CA SER A 84 -3.41 16.89 -33.24
C SER A 84 -2.62 16.91 -34.56
N HIS A 85 -2.20 15.74 -35.06
CA HIS A 85 -1.50 15.63 -36.35
C HIS A 85 -2.45 15.63 -37.57
N LEU A 86 -3.76 15.43 -37.35
CA LEU A 86 -4.81 15.47 -38.38
C LEU A 86 -5.45 16.87 -38.52
N THR A 87 -5.19 17.78 -37.59
CA THR A 87 -5.72 19.16 -37.59
C THR A 87 -4.74 20.21 -38.13
N LEU A 88 -3.55 19.79 -38.58
CA LEU A 88 -2.60 20.55 -39.40
C LEU A 88 -2.69 20.07 -40.85
#